data_AF-A0A2D5WJQ6-F1
#
_entry.id   AF-A0A2D5WJQ6-F1
#
_cell.length_a   1.000
_cell.length_b   1.000
_cell.length_c   1.000
_cell.angle_alpha   90.00
_cell.angle_beta   90.00
_cell.angle_gamma   90.00
#
_symmetry.space_group_name_H-M   'P 1'
#
loop_
_entity.id
_entity.type
_entity.pdbx_description
1 polymer ?
#
loop_
_entity_poly.entity_id
_entity_poly.type
_entity_poly.pdbx_seq_one_letter_code
_entity_poly.pdbx_strand_id
1 'polypeptide(L)'
;MVPQGTPESHVVVTEETDVSRQWVPLARAMELEGVGKSQMYRRRKRGQYPVEERDGRVLWGIPLGDIDGEQGTSQGTLESPDAIPQGTAESPSQGTHLPAIPFHDYLMRDVEGLRGERDRLLEMLESQNGMLRSLAETVQSQDSRIAALQAAQCDVPSRDTVVPRRWWQFWRPQPQIRVAH
;
A
#
# COMPACT_ATOMS: atom_id res chain seq x y z
N MET A 1 45.66 22.50 15.74
CA MET A 1 44.20 22.42 16.01
C MET A 1 43.46 22.88 14.77
N VAL A 2 42.58 22.04 14.24
CA VAL A 2 41.64 22.31 13.12
C VAL A 2 40.26 22.56 13.77
N PRO A 3 39.38 23.39 13.21
CA PRO A 3 38.32 22.91 12.30
C PRO A 3 38.18 23.80 11.05
N GLN A 4 38.37 23.27 9.84
CA GLN A 4 37.29 22.87 8.91
C GLN A 4 36.14 23.88 8.82
N GLY A 5 36.27 24.80 7.86
CA GLY A 5 35.14 25.57 7.34
C GLY A 5 34.27 24.69 6.46
N THR A 6 33.02 24.53 6.87
CA THR A 6 31.92 24.00 6.06
C THR A 6 31.63 24.94 4.88
N PRO A 7 31.46 24.45 3.64
CA PRO A 7 30.82 25.26 2.62
C PRO A 7 29.33 25.36 2.94
N GLU A 8 28.89 26.60 3.15
CA GLU A 8 27.49 27.00 3.21
C GLU A 8 26.76 26.46 1.98
N SER A 9 25.94 25.44 2.20
CA SER A 9 24.86 25.11 1.30
C SER A 9 23.93 26.32 1.27
N HIS A 10 24.08 27.15 0.23
CA HIS A 10 23.07 28.09 -0.20
C HIS A 10 21.78 27.29 -0.45
N VAL A 11 20.97 27.14 0.59
CA VAL A 11 19.58 26.79 0.46
C VAL A 11 18.94 28.01 -0.15
N VAL A 12 18.85 27.99 -1.48
CA VAL A 12 17.93 28.87 -2.20
C VAL A 12 16.53 28.40 -1.79
N VAL A 13 16.06 28.96 -0.67
CA VAL A 13 14.64 28.97 -0.31
C VAL A 13 13.97 29.80 -1.39
N THR A 14 13.40 29.11 -2.38
CA THR A 14 12.41 29.73 -3.27
C THR A 14 11.08 29.60 -2.54
N GLU A 15 10.64 30.74 -2.01
CA GLU A 15 9.32 30.94 -1.43
C GLU A 15 8.23 30.46 -2.39
N GLU A 16 7.40 29.56 -1.89
CA GLU A 16 5.96 29.77 -1.80
C GLU A 16 5.24 30.16 -3.12
N THR A 17 5.01 29.15 -3.94
CA THR A 17 3.64 28.92 -4.40
C THR A 17 3.15 27.72 -3.62
N ASP A 18 2.15 27.93 -2.75
CA ASP A 18 1.48 26.90 -1.96
C ASP A 18 0.65 26.01 -2.90
N VAL A 19 1.33 25.31 -3.80
CA VAL A 19 0.73 24.26 -4.61
C VAL A 19 0.85 23.03 -3.75
N SER A 20 -0.27 22.58 -3.19
CA SER A 20 -0.33 21.30 -2.48
C SER A 20 0.31 20.24 -3.38
N ARG A 21 1.48 19.73 -3.04
CA ARG A 21 2.16 18.72 -3.85
C ARG A 21 1.84 17.36 -3.31
N GLN A 22 1.31 16.49 -4.16
CA GLN A 22 1.16 15.09 -3.83
C GLN A 22 2.48 14.35 -4.10
N TRP A 23 3.08 13.82 -3.05
CA TRP A 23 4.27 12.97 -3.16
C TRP A 23 3.87 11.55 -3.52
N VAL A 24 4.13 11.15 -4.76
CA VAL A 24 3.69 9.85 -5.29
C VAL A 24 4.85 9.06 -5.89
N PRO A 25 4.82 7.71 -5.86
CA PRO A 25 5.79 6.89 -6.58
C PRO A 25 5.78 7.19 -8.08
N LEU A 26 6.91 6.98 -8.76
CA LEU A 26 7.04 7.23 -10.20
C LEU A 26 5.93 6.57 -11.05
N ALA A 27 5.49 5.37 -10.69
CA ALA A 27 4.37 4.69 -11.37
C ALA A 27 3.09 5.54 -11.35
N ARG A 28 2.69 5.96 -10.16
CA ARG A 28 1.52 6.81 -9.97
C ARG A 28 1.70 8.20 -10.59
N ALA A 29 2.93 8.70 -10.60
CA ALA A 29 3.24 9.97 -11.24
C ALA A 29 3.02 9.93 -12.76
N MET A 30 3.40 8.82 -13.41
CA MET A 30 3.15 8.61 -14.84
C MET A 30 1.65 8.52 -15.16
N GLU A 31 0.86 7.89 -14.29
CA GLU A 31 -0.60 7.78 -14.45
C GLU A 31 -1.29 9.14 -14.36
N LEU A 32 -0.94 9.94 -13.35
CA LEU A 32 -1.55 11.26 -13.14
C LEU A 32 -1.24 12.24 -14.27
N GLU A 33 -0.06 12.14 -14.87
CA GLU A 33 0.39 13.02 -15.95
C GLU A 33 0.15 12.47 -17.35
N GLY A 34 -0.26 11.20 -17.48
CA GLY A 34 -0.47 10.54 -18.77
C GLY A 34 0.80 10.42 -19.63
N VAL A 35 2.00 10.41 -19.02
CA VAL A 35 3.29 10.41 -19.74
C VAL A 35 4.18 9.24 -19.35
N GLY A 36 4.96 8.76 -20.32
CA GLY A 36 5.90 7.66 -20.09
C GLY A 36 7.12 8.04 -19.23
N LYS A 37 7.77 7.01 -18.68
CA LYS A 37 8.95 7.10 -17.79
C LYS A 37 10.04 8.06 -18.31
N SER A 38 10.42 7.92 -19.58
CA SER A 38 11.46 8.75 -20.21
C SER A 38 11.09 10.24 -20.23
N GLN A 39 9.80 10.55 -20.39
CA GLN A 39 9.31 11.92 -20.38
C GLN A 39 9.30 12.49 -18.97
N MET A 40 8.90 11.71 -17.96
CA MET A 40 9.03 12.09 -16.55
C MET A 40 10.47 12.47 -16.18
N TYR A 41 11.46 11.65 -16.56
CA TYR A 41 12.86 11.98 -16.29
C TYR A 41 13.34 13.22 -17.04
N ARG A 42 12.88 13.45 -18.28
CA ARG A 42 13.20 14.69 -19.01
C ARG A 42 12.59 15.90 -18.30
N ARG A 43 11.35 15.81 -17.82
CA ARG A 43 10.67 16.89 -17.07
C ARG A 43 11.35 17.15 -15.71
N ARG A 44 11.80 16.10 -15.01
CA ARG A 44 12.65 16.21 -13.82
C ARG A 44 13.95 16.95 -14.09
N LYS A 45 14.66 16.59 -15.17
CA LYS A 45 15.90 17.28 -15.56
C LYS A 45 15.68 18.77 -15.85
N ARG A 46 14.45 19.16 -16.20
CA ARG A 46 14.03 20.55 -16.40
C ARG A 46 13.50 21.22 -15.12
N GLY A 47 13.54 20.54 -13.97
CA GLY A 47 13.10 21.06 -12.68
C GLY A 47 11.58 21.09 -12.46
N GLN A 48 10.78 20.46 -13.34
CA GLN A 48 9.31 20.55 -13.27
C GLN A 48 8.68 19.72 -12.15
N TYR A 49 9.36 18.63 -11.74
CA TYR A 49 8.92 17.79 -10.62
C TYR A 49 10.06 17.65 -9.61
N PRO A 50 9.89 18.16 -8.38
CA PRO A 50 10.80 17.84 -7.29
C PRO A 50 10.68 16.36 -6.96
N VAL A 51 11.79 15.79 -6.47
CA VAL A 51 11.89 14.39 -6.10
C VAL A 51 12.46 14.32 -4.70
N GLU A 52 11.81 13.53 -3.84
CA GLU A 52 12.19 13.31 -2.46
C GLU A 52 12.42 11.81 -2.24
N GLU A 53 13.36 11.45 -1.36
CA GLU A 53 13.59 10.08 -0.96
C GLU A 53 13.07 9.87 0.46
N ARG A 54 12.08 8.97 0.62
CA ARG A 54 11.45 8.66 1.90
C ARG A 54 11.43 7.15 2.08
N ASP A 55 11.97 6.67 3.19
CA ASP A 55 12.05 5.23 3.53
C ASP A 55 12.68 4.38 2.40
N GLY A 56 13.72 4.91 1.74
CA GLY A 56 14.41 4.26 0.62
C GLY A 56 13.62 4.21 -0.69
N ARG A 57 12.56 5.03 -0.83
CA ARG A 57 11.74 5.13 -2.04
C ARG A 57 11.76 6.54 -2.61
N VAL A 58 11.90 6.61 -3.93
CA VAL A 58 11.92 7.87 -4.68
C VAL A 58 10.48 8.31 -5.00
N LEU A 59 10.06 9.41 -4.39
CA LEU A 59 8.76 10.04 -4.55
C LEU A 59 8.86 11.29 -5.41
N TRP A 60 7.84 11.53 -6.22
CA TRP A 60 7.74 12.63 -7.16
C TRP A 60 6.65 13.57 -6.68
N GLY A 61 6.98 14.85 -6.53
CA GLY A 61 6.03 15.87 -6.08
C GLY A 61 5.23 16.40 -7.26
N ILE A 62 4.03 15.87 -7.46
CA ILE A 62 3.09 16.36 -8.48
C ILE A 62 2.30 17.53 -7.90
N PRO A 63 2.27 18.70 -8.57
CA PRO A 63 1.40 19.79 -8.16
C PRO A 63 -0.07 19.34 -8.26
N LEU A 64 -0.79 19.35 -7.14
CA LEU A 64 -2.25 19.30 -7.17
C LEU A 64 -2.68 20.67 -7.68
N GLY A 65 -2.98 20.77 -8.98
CA GLY A 65 -3.75 21.90 -9.45
C GLY A 65 -5.11 21.89 -8.77
N ASP A 66 -5.63 23.07 -8.41
CA ASP A 66 -7.02 23.20 -8.00
C ASP A 66 -7.87 22.49 -9.05
N ILE A 67 -8.62 21.48 -8.62
CA ILE A 67 -9.51 20.70 -9.47
C ILE A 67 -10.78 21.55 -9.70
N ASP A 68 -10.60 22.78 -10.17
CA ASP A 68 -11.67 23.55 -10.77
C ASP A 68 -11.59 23.27 -12.27
N GLY A 69 -12.56 22.49 -12.72
CA GLY A 69 -12.58 21.95 -14.06
C GLY A 69 -12.74 23.05 -15.11
N GLU A 70 -11.64 23.49 -15.72
CA GLU A 70 -11.65 24.12 -17.04
C GLU A 70 -10.37 23.78 -17.82
N GLN A 71 -10.28 22.54 -18.34
CA GLN A 71 -9.56 22.35 -19.60
C GLN A 71 -10.44 22.88 -20.73
N GLY A 72 -10.41 24.20 -20.90
CA GLY A 72 -11.27 24.92 -21.81
C GLY A 72 -10.67 26.20 -22.38
N THR A 73 -9.35 26.41 -22.36
CA THR A 73 -8.73 27.53 -23.09
C THR A 73 -8.39 27.13 -24.53
N SER A 74 -9.43 26.79 -25.29
CA SER A 74 -9.43 27.06 -26.73
C SER A 74 -9.76 28.54 -26.88
N GLN A 75 -8.72 29.36 -26.99
CA GLN A 75 -8.83 30.79 -27.28
C GLN A 75 -9.33 30.94 -28.73
N GLY A 76 -10.65 30.78 -28.93
CA GLY A 76 -11.38 31.11 -30.13
C GLY A 76 -12.19 32.38 -29.89
N THR A 77 -11.69 33.49 -30.41
CA THR A 77 -12.36 34.79 -30.43
C THR A 77 -13.75 34.70 -31.09
N LEU A 78 -14.80 34.69 -30.28
CA LEU A 78 -16.15 35.20 -30.56
C LEU A 78 -16.03 36.76 -30.55
N GLU A 79 -16.63 37.62 -31.37
CA GLU A 79 -17.86 37.57 -32.17
C GLU A 79 -17.78 38.59 -33.33
N SER A 80 -18.51 38.34 -34.42
CA SER A 80 -19.24 39.39 -35.13
C SER A 80 -20.59 38.81 -35.53
N PRO A 81 -21.71 39.28 -34.96
CA PRO A 81 -23.03 38.90 -35.38
C PRO A 81 -23.52 39.92 -36.41
N ASP A 82 -23.67 39.52 -37.66
CA ASP A 82 -24.73 40.05 -38.52
C ASP A 82 -24.71 39.34 -39.88
N ALA A 83 -25.75 38.51 -40.09
CA ALA A 83 -26.48 38.31 -41.33
C ALA A 83 -27.04 36.88 -41.40
N ILE A 84 -28.36 36.75 -41.18
CA ILE A 84 -29.14 35.67 -41.82
C ILE A 84 -29.93 36.35 -42.95
N PRO A 85 -30.05 35.71 -44.13
CA PRO A 85 -31.38 35.27 -44.51
C PRO A 85 -31.42 33.86 -45.15
N GLN A 86 -32.32 33.04 -44.59
CA GLN A 86 -33.28 32.12 -45.22
C GLN A 86 -32.88 31.26 -46.43
N GLY A 87 -33.16 29.94 -46.32
CA GLY A 87 -33.44 29.10 -47.49
C GLY A 87 -33.48 27.59 -47.22
N THR A 88 -34.70 27.05 -47.23
CA THR A 88 -35.07 25.65 -47.55
C THR A 88 -34.93 24.59 -46.46
N ALA A 89 -36.09 24.13 -46.00
CA ALA A 89 -36.28 22.90 -45.27
C ALA A 89 -36.17 21.70 -46.23
N GLU A 90 -35.19 20.84 -46.01
CA GLU A 90 -35.23 19.43 -46.37
C GLU A 90 -34.57 18.63 -45.24
N SER A 91 -35.37 17.92 -44.45
CA SER A 91 -34.86 16.75 -43.72
C SER A 91 -34.94 15.55 -44.64
N PRO A 92 -33.87 14.75 -44.70
CA PRO A 92 -34.07 13.40 -44.22
C PRO A 92 -32.95 12.97 -43.28
N SER A 93 -33.37 12.50 -42.11
CA SER A 93 -32.79 11.42 -41.32
C SER A 93 -31.52 10.77 -41.90
N GLN A 94 -30.36 11.32 -41.57
CA GLN A 94 -29.15 10.52 -41.43
C GLN A 94 -28.74 10.64 -39.97
N GLY A 95 -29.16 9.64 -39.19
CA GLY A 95 -28.52 9.39 -37.90
C GLY A 95 -27.02 9.36 -38.17
N THR A 96 -26.31 10.30 -37.54
CA THR A 96 -24.87 10.44 -37.61
C THR A 96 -24.26 9.09 -37.25
N HIS A 97 -23.95 8.26 -38.25
CA HIS A 97 -23.01 7.19 -38.08
C HIS A 97 -21.66 7.88 -37.96
N LEU A 98 -21.36 8.37 -36.75
CA LEU A 98 -20.03 8.85 -36.40
C LEU A 98 -19.06 7.74 -36.82
N PRO A 99 -18.05 8.04 -37.65
CA PRO A 99 -17.06 7.03 -37.99
C PRO A 99 -16.45 6.56 -36.68
N ALA A 100 -16.43 5.24 -36.47
CA ALA A 100 -15.70 4.63 -35.37
C ALA A 100 -14.29 5.20 -35.37
N ILE A 101 -14.02 6.08 -34.41
CA ILE A 101 -12.73 6.76 -34.31
C ILE A 101 -11.75 5.65 -33.90
N PRO A 102 -10.67 5.38 -34.66
CA PRO A 102 -9.73 4.29 -34.36
C PRO A 102 -9.14 4.35 -32.93
N PHE A 103 -9.14 5.54 -32.35
CA PHE A 103 -8.74 5.80 -30.97
C PHE A 103 -9.73 5.23 -29.94
N HIS A 104 -11.04 5.20 -30.24
CA HIS A 104 -12.04 4.58 -29.37
C HIS A 104 -11.81 3.07 -29.25
N ASP A 105 -11.52 2.38 -30.36
CA ASP A 105 -11.24 0.94 -30.35
C ASP A 105 -9.95 0.62 -29.58
N TYR A 106 -8.95 1.49 -29.69
CA TYR A 106 -7.72 1.41 -28.91
C TYR A 106 -8.01 1.55 -27.41
N LEU A 107 -8.77 2.58 -27.02
CA LEU A 107 -9.16 2.79 -25.61
C LEU A 107 -9.99 1.63 -25.06
N MET A 108 -10.92 1.08 -25.85
CA MET A 108 -11.73 -0.06 -25.43
C MET A 108 -10.87 -1.31 -25.22
N ARG A 109 -9.85 -1.53 -26.05
CA ARG A 109 -8.88 -2.62 -25.87
C ARG A 109 -8.03 -2.42 -24.61
N ASP A 110 -7.57 -1.20 -24.36
CA ASP A 110 -6.80 -0.88 -23.16
C ASP A 110 -7.67 -1.05 -21.89
N VAL A 111 -8.93 -0.61 -21.93
CA VAL A 111 -9.90 -0.82 -20.85
C VAL A 111 -10.14 -2.30 -20.59
N GLU A 112 -10.33 -3.12 -21.64
CA GLU A 112 -10.51 -4.56 -21.48
C GLU A 112 -9.24 -5.25 -20.94
N GLY A 113 -8.06 -4.79 -21.37
CA GLY A 113 -6.77 -5.26 -20.85
C GLY A 113 -6.62 -4.96 -19.36
N LEU A 114 -6.90 -3.72 -18.95
CA LEU A 114 -6.88 -3.30 -17.54
C LEU A 114 -7.93 -4.04 -16.71
N ARG A 115 -9.11 -4.31 -17.29
CA ARG A 115 -10.17 -5.10 -16.66
C ARG A 115 -9.73 -6.54 -16.40
N GLY A 116 -9.09 -7.17 -17.38
CA GLY A 116 -8.51 -8.51 -17.23
C GLY A 116 -7.36 -8.55 -16.21
N GLU A 117 -6.51 -7.53 -16.18
CA GLU A 117 -5.45 -7.43 -15.17
C GLU A 117 -6.02 -7.25 -13.76
N ARG A 118 -7.04 -6.40 -13.60
CA ARG A 118 -7.77 -6.26 -12.34
C ARG A 118 -8.35 -7.60 -11.88
N ASP A 119 -9.03 -8.33 -12.76
CA ASP A 119 -9.67 -9.60 -12.41
C ASP A 119 -8.64 -10.65 -11.98
N ARG A 120 -7.51 -10.72 -12.69
CA ARG A 120 -6.39 -11.57 -12.31
C ARG A 120 -5.80 -11.20 -10.94
N LEU A 121 -5.65 -9.90 -10.66
CA LEU A 121 -5.15 -9.43 -9.37
C LEU A 121 -6.14 -9.74 -8.23
N LEU A 122 -7.45 -9.64 -8.48
CA LEU A 122 -8.48 -10.03 -7.52
C LEU A 122 -8.44 -11.53 -7.21
N GLU A 123 -8.35 -12.38 -8.24
CA GLU A 123 -8.22 -13.84 -8.06
C GLU A 123 -6.96 -14.19 -7.24
N MET A 124 -5.84 -13.52 -7.52
CA MET A 124 -4.60 -13.71 -6.77
C MET A 124 -4.75 -13.30 -5.30
N LEU A 125 -5.43 -12.18 -5.04
CA LEU A 125 -5.71 -11.69 -3.68
C LEU A 125 -6.62 -12.67 -2.94
N GLU A 126 -7.67 -13.18 -3.57
CA GLU A 126 -8.54 -14.20 -3.00
C GLU A 126 -7.78 -15.48 -2.64
N SER A 127 -6.92 -15.96 -3.53
CA SER A 127 -6.05 -17.12 -3.29
C SER A 127 -5.10 -16.88 -2.10
N GLN A 128 -4.45 -15.71 -2.05
CA GLN A 128 -3.58 -15.34 -0.94
C GLN A 128 -4.33 -15.23 0.39
N ASN A 129 -5.53 -14.67 0.40
CA ASN A 129 -6.39 -14.63 1.58
C ASN A 129 -6.81 -16.04 2.03
N GLY A 130 -7.08 -16.96 1.09
CA GLY A 130 -7.32 -18.36 1.40
C GLY A 130 -6.12 -19.01 2.09
N MET A 131 -4.92 -18.80 1.57
CA MET A 131 -3.68 -19.29 2.20
C MET A 131 -3.47 -18.71 3.60
N LEU A 132 -3.70 -17.41 3.78
CA LEU A 132 -3.58 -16.75 5.09
C LEU A 132 -4.58 -17.31 6.11
N ARG A 133 -5.83 -17.57 5.71
CA ARG A 133 -6.84 -18.22 6.59
C ARG A 133 -6.40 -19.62 7.00
N SER A 134 -5.97 -20.44 6.04
CA SER A 134 -5.47 -21.80 6.33
C SER A 134 -4.26 -21.79 7.26
N LEU A 135 -3.35 -20.84 7.07
CA LEU A 135 -2.20 -20.66 7.96
C LEU A 135 -2.64 -20.22 9.36
N ALA A 136 -3.60 -19.30 9.47
CA ALA A 136 -4.14 -18.86 10.75
C ALA A 136 -4.82 -20.02 11.52
N GLU A 137 -5.60 -20.86 10.85
CA GLU A 137 -6.19 -22.07 11.44
C GLU A 137 -5.12 -23.06 11.91
N THR A 138 -4.05 -23.23 11.11
CA THR A 138 -2.92 -24.09 11.48
C THR A 138 -2.20 -23.58 12.72
N VAL A 139 -1.95 -22.26 12.80
CA VAL A 139 -1.35 -21.62 13.97
C VAL A 139 -2.24 -21.80 15.20
N GLN A 140 -3.54 -21.54 15.11
CA GLN A 140 -4.48 -21.77 16.22
C GLN A 140 -4.50 -23.24 16.68
N SER A 141 -4.46 -24.18 15.74
CA SER A 141 -4.36 -25.61 16.06
C SER A 141 -3.04 -25.94 16.76
N GLN A 142 -1.94 -25.32 16.38
CA GLN A 142 -0.65 -25.53 17.02
C GLN A 142 -0.60 -24.88 18.40
N ASP A 143 -1.12 -23.66 18.56
CA ASP A 143 -1.20 -22.95 19.84
C ASP A 143 -2.02 -23.74 20.86
N SER A 144 -3.18 -24.29 20.46
CA SER A 144 -3.98 -25.14 21.34
C SER A 144 -3.25 -26.42 21.75
N ARG A 145 -2.48 -27.02 20.83
CA ARG A 145 -1.63 -28.18 21.13
C ARG A 145 -0.50 -27.84 22.09
N ILE A 146 0.15 -26.68 21.92
CA ILE A 146 1.18 -26.18 22.83
C ILE A 146 0.59 -25.95 24.21
N ALA A 147 -0.57 -25.28 24.30
CA ALA A 147 -1.25 -25.04 25.58
C ALA A 147 -1.61 -26.36 26.29
N ALA A 148 -2.10 -27.36 25.55
CA ALA A 148 -2.38 -28.69 26.10
C ALA A 148 -1.11 -29.40 26.63
N LEU A 149 0.01 -29.31 25.89
CA LEU A 149 1.28 -29.88 26.33
C LEU A 149 1.86 -29.15 27.54
N GLN A 150 1.73 -27.82 27.60
CA GLN A 150 2.14 -27.02 28.76
C GLN A 150 1.32 -27.38 30.00
N ALA A 151 -0.01 -27.49 29.86
CA ALA A 151 -0.87 -27.95 30.94
C ALA A 151 -0.45 -29.35 31.43
N ALA A 152 -0.20 -30.28 30.52
CA ALA A 152 0.27 -31.62 30.86
C ALA A 152 1.65 -31.64 31.54
N GLN A 153 2.54 -30.70 31.23
CA GLN A 153 3.83 -30.54 31.92
C GLN A 153 3.65 -29.95 33.33
N CYS A 154 2.74 -29.00 33.51
CA CYS A 154 2.43 -28.41 34.81
C CYS A 154 1.68 -29.39 35.73
N ASP A 155 0.86 -30.28 35.17
CA ASP A 155 0.14 -31.33 35.89
C ASP A 155 1.02 -32.55 36.22
N VAL A 156 2.33 -32.53 35.95
CA VAL A 156 3.25 -33.50 36.53
C VAL A 156 3.50 -33.05 37.98
N PRO A 157 2.87 -33.66 39.00
CA PRO A 157 3.29 -33.41 40.37
C PRO A 157 4.75 -33.84 40.45
N SER A 158 5.62 -32.95 40.96
CA SER A 158 7.00 -33.25 41.26
C SER A 158 7.06 -34.63 41.91
N ARG A 159 7.54 -35.62 41.17
CA ARG A 159 7.68 -37.03 41.58
C ARG A 159 8.60 -37.18 42.80
N ASP A 160 9.17 -36.05 43.26
CA ASP A 160 10.09 -35.87 44.37
C ASP A 160 9.42 -35.40 45.69
N THR A 161 8.09 -35.27 45.78
CA THR A 161 7.44 -35.01 47.09
C THR A 161 7.20 -36.25 47.94
N VAL A 162 7.52 -37.45 47.44
CA VAL A 162 7.67 -38.63 48.31
C VAL A 162 9.01 -38.49 49.01
N VAL A 163 9.02 -37.82 50.17
CA VAL A 163 10.15 -37.88 51.11
C VAL A 163 10.50 -39.37 51.29
N PRO A 164 11.66 -39.86 50.83
CA PRO A 164 12.00 -41.24 51.04
C PRO A 164 12.14 -41.40 52.55
N ARG A 165 11.26 -42.22 53.16
CA ARG A 165 11.48 -42.72 54.51
C ARG A 165 12.90 -43.25 54.54
N ARG A 166 13.76 -42.56 55.28
CA ARG A 166 15.17 -42.90 55.40
C ARG A 166 15.23 -44.29 56.05
N TRP A 167 15.52 -45.32 55.25
CA TRP A 167 15.50 -46.73 55.66
C TRP A 167 16.31 -47.00 56.93
N TRP A 168 17.33 -46.19 57.22
CA TRP A 168 18.13 -46.27 58.44
C TRP A 168 17.37 -45.89 59.72
N GLN A 169 16.22 -45.22 59.65
CA GLN A 169 15.39 -44.93 60.83
C GLN A 169 14.68 -46.18 61.37
N PHE A 170 14.55 -47.25 60.58
CA PHE A 170 13.94 -48.51 61.00
C PHE A 170 14.80 -49.26 62.03
N TRP A 171 16.10 -48.96 62.09
CA TRP A 171 17.07 -49.61 62.98
C TRP A 171 17.32 -48.84 64.28
N ARG A 172 16.60 -47.74 64.54
CA ARG A 172 16.74 -47.05 65.83
C ARG A 172 16.16 -47.95 66.93
N PRO A 173 16.94 -48.32 67.96
CA PRO A 173 16.41 -49.04 69.12
C PRO A 173 15.30 -48.19 69.75
N GLN A 174 14.12 -48.77 69.94
CA GLN A 174 13.03 -48.14 70.68
C GLN A 174 13.52 -47.80 72.09
N PRO A 175 13.29 -46.58 72.61
CA PRO A 175 13.60 -46.29 74.00
C PRO A 175 12.74 -47.19 74.88
N GLN A 176 13.39 -48.07 75.65
CA GLN A 176 12.69 -48.93 76.60
C GLN A 176 11.94 -48.03 77.59
N ILE A 177 10.61 -48.12 77.55
CA ILE A 177 9.72 -47.47 78.50
C ILE A 177 10.06 -48.07 79.88
N ARG A 178 10.78 -47.31 80.71
CA ARG A 178 10.97 -47.67 82.11
C ARG A 178 9.61 -47.52 82.80
N VAL A 179 8.97 -48.64 83.07
CA VAL A 179 7.85 -48.70 84.01
C VAL A 179 8.46 -48.54 85.41
N ALA A 180 8.18 -47.40 86.04
CA ALA A 180 8.53 -47.18 87.44
C ALA A 180 7.57 -47.98 88.32
N HIS A 181 8.11 -48.78 89.23
CA HIS A 181 7.40 -49.39 90.34
C HIS A 181 7.51 -48.51 91.59
#